data_AF-A0A829GNW7-F1
#
_entry.id   AF-A0A829GNW7-F1
#
_cell.length_a   1.000
_cell.length_b   1.000
_cell.length_c   1.000
_cell.angle_alpha   90.00
_cell.angle_beta   90.00
_cell.angle_gamma   90.00
#
_symmetry.space_group_name_H-M   'P 1'
#
loop_
_entity.id
_entity.type
_entity.pdbx_description
1 polymer ?
#
loop_
_entity_poly.entity_id
_entity_poly.type
_entity_poly.pdbx_seq_one_letter_code
_entity_poly.pdbx_strand_id
1 'polypeptide(L)'
;MKNANECEVMYAPGNHDPSVGYMFARLLKRAYSNQPNITWDISLKHYKGAMLGHNFIGATHGDKGKNNYLAKYLDEFGFMLGTAQNRELFTGHLHSEMSKDLGGFVQRQVSTRKPTDKWTDDIGVVAHKTFELVEYSDHDTRAIYYV
;
A
#
# COMPACT_ATOMS: atom_id res chain seq x y z
N MET A 1 21.22 -3.53 -4.40
CA MET A 1 20.73 -2.13 -4.62
C MET A 1 21.89 -1.15 -4.47
N LYS A 2 21.95 -0.05 -5.24
CA LYS A 2 23.08 0.91 -5.18
C LYS A 2 22.90 2.05 -4.18
N ASN A 3 21.65 2.43 -3.88
CA ASN A 3 21.32 3.64 -3.09
C ASN A 3 20.44 3.36 -1.86
N ALA A 4 20.26 2.09 -1.48
CA ALA A 4 19.43 1.70 -0.34
C ALA A 4 20.06 0.50 0.39
N ASN A 5 20.04 0.55 1.72
CA ASN A 5 20.52 -0.53 2.58
C ASN A 5 19.57 -1.73 2.50
N GLU A 6 18.27 -1.49 2.62
CA GLU A 6 17.20 -2.49 2.66
C GLU A 6 16.01 -2.04 1.80
N CYS A 7 15.23 -3.00 1.32
CA CYS A 7 13.99 -2.74 0.59
C CYS A 7 13.00 -3.84 0.92
N GLU A 8 11.77 -3.44 1.18
CA GLU A 8 10.65 -4.36 1.31
C GLU A 8 9.70 -4.17 0.13
N VAL A 9 9.30 -5.28 -0.49
CA VAL A 9 8.30 -5.30 -1.54
C VAL A 9 7.07 -6.02 -1.03
N MET A 10 5.94 -5.30 -1.00
CA MET A 10 4.63 -5.86 -0.66
C MET A 10 3.73 -5.96 -1.88
N TYR A 11 2.95 -7.05 -1.94
CA TYR A 11 1.85 -7.18 -2.88
C TYR A 11 0.52 -7.29 -2.10
N ALA A 12 -0.39 -6.34 -2.33
CA ALA A 12 -1.75 -6.37 -1.79
C ALA A 12 -2.71 -6.85 -2.89
N PRO A 13 -3.29 -8.07 -2.77
CA PRO A 13 -4.13 -8.65 -3.81
C PRO A 13 -5.43 -7.88 -4.00
N GLY A 14 -5.71 -7.49 -5.23
CA GLY A 14 -6.97 -6.84 -5.60
C GLY A 14 -8.12 -7.81 -5.82
N ASN A 15 -9.36 -7.32 -5.73
CA ASN A 15 -10.55 -8.13 -5.99
C ASN A 15 -10.64 -8.62 -7.45
N HIS A 16 -10.04 -7.89 -8.39
CA HIS A 16 -9.92 -8.28 -9.80
C HIS A 16 -8.60 -8.97 -10.14
N ASP A 17 -7.68 -9.13 -9.19
CA ASP A 17 -6.35 -9.69 -9.44
C ASP A 17 -5.88 -10.68 -8.35
N PRO A 18 -6.54 -11.84 -8.25
CA PRO A 18 -6.10 -12.88 -7.34
C PRO A 18 -4.85 -13.63 -7.85
N SER A 19 -4.50 -13.53 -9.14
CA SER A 19 -3.55 -14.45 -9.79
C SER A 19 -2.47 -13.78 -10.64
N VAL A 20 -2.79 -12.81 -11.48
CA VAL A 20 -1.83 -12.24 -12.45
C VAL A 20 -0.79 -11.37 -11.74
N GLY A 21 -1.23 -10.45 -10.88
CA GLY A 21 -0.36 -9.63 -10.04
C GLY A 21 0.44 -10.46 -9.06
N TYR A 22 -0.14 -11.53 -8.53
CA TYR A 22 0.60 -12.49 -7.69
C TYR A 22 1.71 -13.21 -8.49
N MET A 23 1.43 -13.64 -9.73
CA MET A 23 2.46 -14.19 -10.61
C MET A 23 3.53 -13.18 -10.96
N PHE A 24 3.16 -11.93 -11.25
CA PHE A 24 4.11 -10.86 -11.49
C PHE A 24 5.03 -10.63 -10.29
N ALA A 25 4.48 -10.56 -9.08
CA ALA A 25 5.25 -10.42 -7.84
C ALA A 25 6.20 -11.61 -7.61
N ARG A 26 5.78 -12.85 -7.94
CA ARG A 26 6.66 -14.03 -7.90
C ARG A 26 7.79 -13.97 -8.92
N LEU A 27 7.52 -13.49 -10.14
CA LEU A 27 8.53 -13.32 -11.17
C LEU A 27 9.56 -12.27 -10.76
N LEU A 28 9.12 -11.14 -10.20
CA LEU A 28 10.02 -10.13 -9.62
C LEU A 28 10.88 -10.73 -8.52
N LYS A 29 10.27 -11.42 -7.54
CA LYS A 29 11.03 -12.10 -6.46
C LYS A 29 12.10 -13.04 -7.01
N ARG A 30 11.77 -13.81 -8.05
CA ARG A 30 12.72 -14.70 -8.73
C ARG A 30 13.83 -13.93 -9.46
N ALA A 31 13.48 -12.87 -10.19
CA ALA A 31 14.44 -12.07 -10.94
C ALA A 31 15.48 -11.40 -10.04
N TYR A 32 15.08 -11.05 -8.81
CA TYR A 32 15.93 -10.40 -7.81
C TYR A 32 16.40 -11.37 -6.71
N SER A 33 16.38 -12.69 -6.93
CA SER A 33 16.73 -13.68 -5.89
C SER A 33 18.16 -13.57 -5.36
N ASN A 34 19.06 -12.95 -6.14
CA ASN A 34 20.46 -12.75 -5.77
C ASN A 34 20.69 -11.44 -5.00
N GLN A 35 19.63 -10.71 -4.64
CA GLN A 35 19.69 -9.49 -3.82
C GLN A 35 19.18 -9.81 -2.41
N PRO A 36 20.05 -10.20 -1.46
CA PRO A 36 19.62 -10.66 -0.13
C PRO A 36 19.02 -9.55 0.74
N ASN A 37 19.22 -8.28 0.37
CA ASN A 37 18.71 -7.12 1.09
C ASN A 37 17.30 -6.68 0.64
N ILE A 38 16.61 -7.51 -0.14
CA ILE A 38 15.21 -7.30 -0.51
C ILE A 38 14.35 -8.33 0.20
N THR A 39 13.43 -7.87 1.05
CA THR A 39 12.39 -8.68 1.66
C THR A 39 11.11 -8.62 0.84
N TRP A 40 10.29 -9.67 0.92
CA TRP A 40 9.13 -9.84 0.04
C TRP A 40 7.93 -10.34 0.84
N ASP A 41 6.91 -9.52 1.06
CA ASP A 41 5.58 -9.98 1.47
C ASP A 41 4.63 -10.01 0.26
N ILE A 42 4.70 -11.13 -0.45
CA ILE A 42 3.82 -11.42 -1.59
C ILE A 42 2.69 -12.40 -1.23
N SER A 43 2.47 -12.66 0.06
CA SER A 43 1.39 -13.57 0.47
C SER A 43 0.02 -12.99 0.09
N LEU A 44 -0.98 -13.82 -0.16
CA LEU A 44 -2.33 -13.38 -0.53
C LEU A 44 -3.18 -12.86 0.65
N LYS A 45 -2.53 -12.45 1.75
CA LYS A 45 -3.21 -11.82 2.88
C LYS A 45 -3.79 -10.47 2.45
N HIS A 46 -4.98 -10.17 2.95
CA HIS A 46 -5.72 -8.97 2.57
C HIS A 46 -5.18 -7.68 3.23
N TYR A 47 -4.63 -7.81 4.43
CA TYR A 47 -4.03 -6.73 5.20
C TYR A 47 -2.52 -6.98 5.32
N LYS A 48 -1.75 -5.91 5.17
CA LYS A 48 -0.29 -5.90 5.15
C LYS A 48 0.22 -4.79 6.03
N GLY A 49 1.39 -4.97 6.61
CA GLY A 49 2.02 -3.95 7.44
C GLY A 49 3.53 -4.16 7.52
N ALA A 50 4.28 -3.07 7.45
CA ALA A 50 5.69 -3.03 7.83
C ALA A 50 6.04 -1.74 8.57
N MET A 51 7.23 -1.76 9.13
CA MET A 51 7.85 -0.61 9.78
C MET A 51 8.96 -0.05 8.90
N LEU A 52 8.98 1.27 8.74
CA LEU A 52 10.10 2.03 8.21
C LEU A 52 10.56 3.02 9.28
N GLY A 53 11.61 2.68 10.03
CA GLY A 53 11.97 3.41 11.24
C GLY A 53 10.82 3.35 12.25
N HIS A 54 10.31 4.51 12.66
CA HIS A 54 9.14 4.62 13.54
C HIS A 54 7.82 4.88 12.79
N ASN A 55 7.80 4.69 11.47
CA ASN A 55 6.59 4.80 10.66
C ASN A 55 6.00 3.41 10.41
N PHE A 56 4.74 3.21 10.81
CA PHE A 56 3.96 2.05 10.38
C PHE A 56 3.31 2.34 9.03
N ILE A 57 3.52 1.43 8.08
CA ILE A 57 2.95 1.49 6.74
C ILE A 57 2.08 0.26 6.54
N GLY A 58 0.78 0.46 6.60
CA GLY A 58 -0.25 -0.52 6.30
C GLY A 58 -0.67 -0.47 4.83
N ALA A 59 -1.02 -1.61 4.26
CA ALA A 59 -1.56 -1.68 2.90
C ALA A 59 -2.67 -2.73 2.78
N THR A 60 -3.74 -2.37 2.08
CA THR A 60 -4.81 -3.28 1.69
C THR A 60 -5.42 -2.82 0.38
N HIS A 61 -6.02 -3.71 -0.41
CA HIS A 61 -6.67 -3.29 -1.65
C HIS A 61 -7.85 -2.35 -1.37
N GLY A 62 -8.57 -2.55 -0.26
CA GLY A 62 -9.62 -1.65 0.19
C GLY A 62 -11.00 -1.89 -0.40
N ASP A 63 -11.22 -3.00 -1.10
CA ASP A 63 -12.56 -3.46 -1.53
C ASP A 63 -13.43 -3.92 -0.36
N LYS A 64 -12.84 -4.22 0.80
CA LYS A 64 -13.52 -4.77 1.98
C LYS A 64 -13.05 -4.12 3.27
N GLY A 65 -13.91 -4.18 4.30
CA GLY A 65 -13.51 -3.84 5.66
C GLY A 65 -13.34 -2.35 5.96
N LYS A 66 -13.79 -1.44 5.07
CA LYS A 66 -13.64 0.02 5.20
C LYS A 66 -14.02 0.64 6.55
N ASN A 67 -15.02 0.07 7.22
CA ASN A 67 -15.49 0.57 8.52
C ASN A 67 -14.71 -0.04 9.70
N ASN A 68 -13.89 -1.06 9.46
CA ASN A 68 -13.21 -1.86 10.47
C ASN A 68 -11.69 -1.78 10.38
N TYR A 69 -11.12 -0.94 9.51
CA TYR A 69 -9.67 -0.87 9.30
C TYR A 69 -8.91 -0.68 10.61
N LEU A 70 -9.27 0.31 11.43
CA LEU A 70 -8.56 0.57 12.68
C LEU A 70 -8.54 -0.67 13.59
N ALA A 71 -9.71 -1.25 13.86
CA ALA A 71 -9.84 -2.45 14.70
C ALA A 71 -9.06 -3.63 14.11
N LYS A 72 -9.11 -3.81 12.79
CA LYS A 72 -8.46 -4.92 12.11
C LYS A 72 -6.93 -4.80 12.13
N TYR A 73 -6.42 -3.61 11.89
CA TYR A 73 -4.98 -3.35 11.96
C TYR A 73 -4.46 -3.41 13.40
N LEU A 74 -5.24 -2.96 14.38
CA LEU A 74 -4.89 -3.11 15.79
C LEU A 74 -4.79 -4.59 16.22
N ASP A 75 -5.71 -5.43 15.75
CA ASP A 75 -5.72 -6.87 15.99
C ASP A 75 -4.50 -7.58 15.38
N GLU A 76 -4.18 -7.30 14.11
CA GLU A 76 -3.09 -8.01 13.41
C GLU A 76 -1.69 -7.41 13.65
N PHE A 77 -1.60 -6.10 13.86
CA PHE A 77 -0.34 -5.35 13.89
C PHE A 77 -0.16 -4.53 15.18
N GLY A 78 -0.90 -4.85 16.24
CA GLY A 78 -0.95 -4.05 17.47
C GLY A 78 0.40 -3.72 18.09
N PHE A 79 1.38 -4.64 18.05
CA PHE A 79 2.74 -4.36 18.52
C PHE A 79 3.43 -3.29 17.67
N MET A 80 3.43 -3.44 16.34
CA MET A 80 4.04 -2.47 15.42
C MET A 80 3.37 -1.10 15.57
N LEU A 81 2.03 -1.06 15.61
CA LEU A 81 1.26 0.16 15.81
C LEU A 81 1.51 0.82 17.17
N GLY A 82 1.74 0.02 18.21
CA GLY A 82 2.08 0.51 19.55
C GLY A 82 3.47 1.17 19.59
N THR A 83 4.42 0.67 18.81
CA THR A 83 5.78 1.22 18.71
C THR A 83 5.92 2.37 17.71
N ALA A 84 5.02 2.46 16.74
CA ALA A 84 5.06 3.50 15.71
C ALA A 84 4.71 4.89 16.26
N GLN A 85 5.31 5.93 15.68
CA GLN A 85 4.96 7.32 15.95
C GLN A 85 4.04 7.88 14.86
N ASN A 86 4.25 7.47 13.62
CA ASN A 86 3.38 7.75 12.48
C ASN A 86 2.76 6.45 11.93
N ARG A 87 1.51 6.52 11.48
CA ARG A 87 0.71 5.35 11.06
C ARG A 87 -0.08 5.71 9.81
N GLU A 88 0.25 5.07 8.70
CA GLU A 88 -0.42 5.30 7.42
C GLU A 88 -0.98 4.01 6.82
N LEU A 89 -2.17 4.10 6.24
CA LEU A 89 -2.87 2.98 5.60
C LEU A 89 -3.11 3.33 4.14
N PHE A 90 -2.43 2.62 3.25
CA PHE A 90 -2.65 2.72 1.82
C PHE A 90 -3.79 1.79 1.38
N THR A 91 -4.75 2.37 0.66
CA THR A 91 -5.93 1.69 0.10
C THR A 91 -6.04 1.98 -1.39
N GLY A 92 -6.50 0.99 -2.16
CA GLY A 92 -6.78 1.10 -3.59
C GLY A 92 -8.27 0.94 -3.88
N HIS A 93 -8.63 0.24 -4.95
CA HIS A 93 -10.02 -0.08 -5.33
C HIS A 93 -10.85 1.08 -5.92
N LEU A 94 -10.94 2.25 -5.27
CA LEU A 94 -11.88 3.31 -5.68
C LEU A 94 -11.45 4.12 -6.92
N HIS A 95 -10.20 4.00 -7.35
CA HIS A 95 -9.67 4.74 -8.52
C HIS A 95 -9.82 6.27 -8.40
N SER A 96 -9.81 6.78 -7.17
CA SER A 96 -9.92 8.20 -6.82
C SER A 96 -9.00 8.48 -5.65
N GLU A 97 -8.38 9.65 -5.59
CA GLU A 97 -7.54 10.02 -4.44
C GLU A 97 -8.39 10.52 -3.27
N MET A 98 -8.07 10.09 -2.05
CA MET A 98 -8.69 10.60 -0.83
C MET A 98 -7.76 10.40 0.37
N SER A 99 -7.79 11.34 1.33
CA SER A 99 -7.11 11.21 2.60
C SER A 99 -8.11 11.35 3.75
N LYS A 100 -8.05 10.43 4.71
CA LYS A 100 -8.92 10.43 5.89
C LYS A 100 -8.14 10.08 7.15
N ASP A 101 -8.29 10.91 8.17
CA ASP A 101 -7.80 10.59 9.51
C ASP A 101 -8.78 9.61 10.19
N LEU A 102 -8.26 8.46 10.65
CA LEU A 102 -9.00 7.43 11.39
C LEU A 102 -8.67 7.45 12.89
N GLY A 103 -8.31 8.62 13.44
CA GLY A 103 -7.94 8.80 14.85
C GLY A 103 -6.45 8.59 15.09
N GLY A 104 -5.59 9.27 14.33
CA GLY A 104 -4.13 9.15 14.39
C GLY A 104 -3.56 8.04 13.49
N PHE A 105 -4.41 7.46 12.64
CA PHE A 105 -4.04 6.51 11.58
C PHE A 105 -4.56 7.09 10.26
N VAL A 106 -3.65 7.59 9.43
CA VAL A 106 -4.02 8.29 8.20
C VAL A 106 -4.27 7.28 7.09
N GLN A 107 -5.51 7.15 6.65
CA GLN A 107 -5.85 6.41 5.44
C GLN A 107 -5.57 7.26 4.20
N ARG A 108 -4.76 6.73 3.30
CA ARG A 108 -4.50 7.24 1.96
C ARG A 108 -5.12 6.30 0.93
N GLN A 109 -6.16 6.75 0.28
CA GLN A 109 -6.75 6.10 -0.87
C GLN A 109 -6.00 6.59 -2.11
N VAL A 110 -5.20 5.71 -2.72
CA VAL A 110 -4.42 6.04 -3.91
C VAL A 110 -5.27 5.91 -5.18
N SER A 111 -4.85 6.63 -6.22
CA SER A 111 -5.49 6.60 -7.53
C SER A 111 -5.14 5.35 -8.35
N THR A 112 -5.42 5.39 -9.66
CA THR A 112 -5.10 4.32 -10.61
C THR A 112 -4.39 4.84 -11.84
N ARG A 113 -3.44 4.05 -12.37
CA ARG A 113 -2.88 4.23 -13.73
C ARG A 113 -3.63 3.46 -14.82
N LYS A 114 -4.67 2.71 -14.46
CA LYS A 114 -5.50 1.97 -15.41
C LYS A 114 -6.03 2.93 -16.50
N PRO A 115 -5.90 2.60 -17.80
CA PRO A 115 -6.61 3.32 -18.86
C PRO A 115 -8.12 3.39 -18.56
N THR A 116 -8.76 4.46 -19.01
CA THR A 116 -10.21 4.60 -18.82
C THR A 116 -10.86 3.60 -19.75
N ASP A 117 -11.57 2.61 -19.19
CA ASP A 117 -12.35 1.68 -19.98
C ASP A 117 -13.79 2.19 -20.12
N LYS A 118 -14.56 1.53 -20.99
CA LYS A 118 -15.94 1.91 -21.27
C LYS A 118 -16.79 2.03 -20.01
N TRP A 119 -16.68 1.06 -19.09
CA TRP A 119 -17.47 1.08 -17.86
C TRP A 119 -17.13 2.29 -16.99
N THR A 120 -15.83 2.59 -16.82
CA THR A 120 -15.35 3.74 -16.04
C THR A 120 -15.85 5.06 -16.64
N ASP A 121 -15.85 5.16 -17.97
CA ASP A 121 -16.37 6.31 -18.72
C ASP A 121 -17.90 6.45 -18.57
N ASP A 122 -18.63 5.34 -18.73
CA ASP A 122 -20.10 5.28 -18.63
C ASP A 122 -20.61 5.75 -17.25
N ILE A 123 -19.85 5.53 -16.17
CA ILE A 123 -20.19 5.99 -14.80
C ILE A 123 -19.59 7.36 -14.44
N GLY A 124 -18.87 8.01 -15.35
CA GLY A 124 -18.29 9.35 -15.15
C GLY A 124 -17.13 9.40 -14.15
N VAL A 125 -16.44 8.29 -13.92
CA VAL A 125 -15.27 8.26 -13.02
C VAL A 125 -14.05 8.81 -13.78
N VAL A 126 -13.54 9.95 -13.32
CA VAL A 126 -12.32 10.55 -13.83
C VAL A 126 -11.22 10.42 -12.77
N ALA A 127 -10.31 9.49 -13.01
CA ALA A 127 -9.18 9.23 -12.11
C ALA A 127 -7.98 10.13 -12.43
N HIS A 128 -7.31 10.62 -11.39
CA HIS A 128 -6.00 11.25 -11.52
C HIS A 128 -4.92 10.17 -11.74
N LYS A 129 -4.35 10.05 -12.94
CA LYS A 129 -3.56 8.85 -13.30
C LYS A 129 -2.10 8.92 -12.85
N THR A 130 -1.87 8.70 -11.57
CA THR A 130 -0.58 8.92 -10.91
C THR A 130 -0.08 7.67 -10.19
N PHE A 131 1.23 7.63 -9.98
CA PHE A 131 1.82 6.88 -8.88
C PHE A 131 2.24 7.85 -7.79
N GLU A 132 2.30 7.36 -6.55
CA GLU A 132 2.72 8.15 -5.40
C GLU A 132 4.05 7.62 -4.86
N LEU A 133 4.94 8.54 -4.51
CA LEU A 133 6.11 8.29 -3.68
C LEU A 133 5.93 9.08 -2.40
N VAL A 134 5.94 8.38 -1.27
CA VAL A 134 5.85 8.99 0.05
C VAL A 134 7.23 8.96 0.71
N GLU A 135 7.75 10.15 1.03
CA GLU A 135 8.98 10.32 1.79
C GLU A 135 8.65 10.45 3.27
N TYR A 136 9.33 9.66 4.10
CA TYR A 136 9.22 9.70 5.54
C TYR A 136 10.51 10.25 6.17
N SER A 137 10.36 11.05 7.22
CA SER A 137 11.40 11.21 8.23
C SER A 137 11.42 9.96 9.14
N ASP A 138 12.22 9.95 10.19
CA ASP A 138 12.20 8.83 11.14
C ASP A 138 10.86 8.70 11.88
N HIS A 139 10.07 9.78 11.96
CA HIS A 139 8.85 9.83 12.78
C HIS A 139 7.60 10.35 12.06
N ASP A 140 7.73 10.95 10.88
CA ASP A 140 6.63 11.65 10.21
C ASP A 140 6.65 11.47 8.69
N THR A 141 5.49 11.66 8.07
CA THR A 141 5.39 11.83 6.63
C THR A 141 5.90 13.22 6.24
N ARG A 142 6.97 13.28 5.45
CA ARG A 142 7.65 14.53 5.07
C ARG A 142 7.12 15.12 3.78
N ALA A 143 6.91 14.29 2.77
CA ALA A 143 6.47 14.73 1.45
C ALA A 143 5.77 13.61 0.68
N ILE A 144 4.89 14.02 -0.24
CA ILE A 144 4.25 13.12 -1.21
C ILE A 144 4.53 13.69 -2.60
N TYR A 145 5.05 12.84 -3.45
CA TYR A 145 5.39 13.17 -4.83
C TYR A 145 4.53 12.33 -5.76
N TYR A 146 4.02 12.95 -6.84
CA TYR A 146 3.32 12.24 -7.90
C TYR A 146 4.29 11.96 -9.05
N VAL A 147 4.37 10.69 -9.50
CA VAL A 147 5.32 10.20 -10.52
C VAL A 147 4.65 9.50 -11.72
#